data_AF-T0Q5C3-F1
#
_entry.id   AF-T0Q5C3-F1
#
_cell.length_a   1.000
_cell.length_b   1.000
_cell.length_c   1.000
_cell.angle_alpha   90.00
_cell.angle_beta   90.00
_cell.angle_gamma   90.00
#
_symmetry.space_group_name_H-M   'P 1'
#
loop_
_entity.id
_entity.type
_entity.pdbx_description
1 polymer ?
#
loop_
_entity_poly.entity_id
_entity_poly.type
_entity_poly.pdbx_seq_one_letter_code
_entity_poly.pdbx_strand_id
1 'polypeptide(L)'
;MGMVAPWASAGNETSAAEANRRAFAVTGFFYVCVFALSVVQLVRNCKSYAAWTQQKVAHAILVLLALTRAVFLLAVGVNDWCHVAGTGVLSPACEANGIERQLFYAADELPNLLFFSLYLLMGLFWAEVYYNATDQVDFFSYVVKPTAMTLHVCAYILQIALWVLYADPWRSEDHYIGRGYAAYTTTMFSIVTLAFLVYGRLAYIELRSVPVDLGVRSKKLKEVTRMTVVCTTCFTSRSLLVIYLAQDHVQLGTHLSWGVILLFYALLELLPIGVILHFHRRFPRPSTTSVENKVLYRFLPDDDDVYGIEDGGIVACEAPLLADTDDSDDSSGNI
;
A
#
# COMPACT_ATOMS: atom_id res chain seq x y z
N MET A 1 27.53 -45.67 8.26
CA MET A 1 27.56 -44.28 7.77
C MET A 1 27.45 -44.36 6.25
N GLY A 2 26.22 -44.31 5.72
CA GLY A 2 25.97 -44.59 4.30
C GLY A 2 26.44 -43.43 3.44
N MET A 3 27.37 -43.70 2.52
CA MET A 3 27.70 -42.79 1.42
C MET A 3 26.45 -42.61 0.56
N VAL A 4 25.78 -41.47 0.69
CA VAL A 4 24.77 -41.03 -0.28
C VAL A 4 25.52 -40.79 -1.59
N ALA A 5 25.08 -41.43 -2.67
CA ALA A 5 25.74 -41.30 -3.95
C ALA A 5 25.65 -39.83 -4.44
N PRO A 6 26.72 -39.24 -5.01
CA PRO A 6 26.75 -37.82 -5.40
C PRO A 6 25.62 -37.40 -6.37
N TRP A 7 25.10 -38.34 -7.16
CA TRP A 7 23.98 -38.10 -8.06
C TRP A 7 22.62 -37.99 -7.33
N ALA A 8 22.48 -38.60 -6.16
CA ALA A 8 21.28 -38.52 -5.34
C ALA A 8 21.17 -37.17 -4.61
N SER A 9 22.29 -36.55 -4.21
CA SER A 9 22.30 -35.18 -3.66
C SER A 9 22.06 -34.14 -4.76
N ALA A 10 22.69 -34.28 -5.92
CA ALA A 10 22.48 -33.38 -7.06
C ALA A 10 21.04 -33.42 -7.60
N GLY A 11 20.41 -34.59 -7.63
CA GLY A 11 18.99 -34.74 -7.99
C GLY A 11 18.03 -34.07 -6.99
N ASN A 12 18.39 -34.04 -5.70
CA ASN A 12 17.58 -33.42 -4.67
C ASN A 12 17.68 -31.88 -4.70
N GLU A 13 18.89 -31.34 -4.88
CA GLU A 13 19.14 -29.89 -4.97
C GLU A 13 18.47 -29.26 -6.19
N THR A 14 18.55 -29.92 -7.35
CA THR A 14 17.86 -29.48 -8.58
C THR A 14 16.33 -29.51 -8.42
N SER A 15 15.78 -30.51 -7.73
CA SER A 15 14.34 -30.59 -7.45
C SER A 15 13.86 -29.50 -6.49
N ALA A 16 14.67 -29.12 -5.49
CA ALA A 16 14.35 -28.08 -4.53
C ALA A 16 14.40 -26.69 -5.18
N ALA A 17 15.41 -26.42 -6.01
CA ALA A 17 15.52 -25.17 -6.78
C ALA A 17 14.30 -24.99 -7.70
N GLU A 18 13.90 -26.04 -8.41
CA GLU A 18 12.72 -26.01 -9.28
C GLU A 18 11.42 -25.77 -8.49
N ALA A 19 11.28 -26.37 -7.30
CA ALA A 19 10.14 -26.11 -6.42
C ALA A 19 10.09 -24.65 -5.94
N ASN A 20 11.24 -24.06 -5.59
CA ASN A 20 11.36 -22.66 -5.19
C ASN A 20 10.99 -21.73 -6.36
N ARG A 21 11.50 -21.99 -7.57
CA ARG A 21 11.17 -21.25 -8.79
C ARG A 21 9.66 -21.26 -9.05
N ARG A 22 9.02 -22.41 -8.94
CA ARG A 22 7.56 -22.54 -9.06
C ARG A 22 6.81 -21.75 -7.99
N ALA A 23 7.28 -21.76 -6.74
CA ALA A 23 6.67 -20.96 -5.68
C ALA A 23 6.75 -19.45 -5.97
N PHE A 24 7.89 -18.96 -6.45
CA PHE A 24 8.02 -17.57 -6.90
C PHE A 24 7.07 -17.25 -8.05
N ALA A 25 7.00 -18.12 -9.08
CA ALA A 25 6.12 -17.92 -10.23
C ALA A 25 4.63 -17.91 -9.86
N VAL A 26 4.19 -18.87 -9.03
CA VAL A 26 2.81 -18.94 -8.54
C VAL A 26 2.45 -17.70 -7.73
N THR A 27 3.35 -17.26 -6.85
CA THR A 27 3.15 -16.03 -6.07
C THR A 27 3.10 -14.80 -6.96
N GLY A 28 3.98 -14.70 -7.95
CA GLY A 28 3.98 -13.65 -8.96
C GLY A 28 2.65 -13.57 -9.72
N PHE A 29 2.06 -14.71 -10.07
CA PHE A 29 0.73 -14.77 -10.68
C PHE A 29 -0.38 -14.23 -9.76
N PHE A 30 -0.36 -14.55 -8.47
CA PHE A 30 -1.29 -13.94 -7.51
C PHE A 30 -1.14 -12.41 -7.45
N TYR A 31 0.08 -11.90 -7.54
CA TYR A 31 0.33 -10.46 -7.61
C TYR A 31 -0.18 -9.82 -8.90
N VAL A 32 -0.13 -10.51 -10.04
CA VAL A 32 -0.79 -10.05 -11.29
C VAL A 32 -2.31 -9.92 -11.08
N CYS A 33 -2.94 -10.88 -10.41
CA CYS A 33 -4.36 -10.80 -10.06
C CYS A 33 -4.65 -9.60 -9.14
N VAL A 34 -3.84 -9.39 -8.10
CA VAL A 34 -3.95 -8.24 -7.20
C VAL A 34 -3.77 -6.92 -7.96
N PHE A 35 -2.81 -6.85 -8.87
CA PHE A 35 -2.58 -5.70 -9.74
C PHE A 35 -3.84 -5.37 -10.55
N ALA A 36 -4.40 -6.36 -11.25
CA ALA A 36 -5.62 -6.19 -12.02
C ALA A 36 -6.80 -5.69 -11.15
N LEU A 37 -7.00 -6.29 -9.97
CA LEU A 37 -8.03 -5.87 -9.02
C LEU A 37 -7.83 -4.44 -8.53
N SER A 38 -6.58 -4.05 -8.26
CA SER A 38 -6.22 -2.71 -7.80
C SER A 38 -6.44 -1.65 -8.89
N VAL A 39 -6.10 -1.97 -10.15
CA VAL A 39 -6.37 -1.12 -11.31
C VAL A 39 -7.87 -0.91 -11.49
N VAL A 40 -8.66 -1.99 -11.46
CA VAL A 40 -10.12 -1.90 -11.58
C VAL A 40 -10.71 -1.01 -10.49
N GLN A 41 -10.25 -1.15 -9.24
CA GLN A 41 -10.71 -0.31 -8.13
C GLN A 41 -10.29 1.15 -8.29
N LEU A 42 -9.05 1.42 -8.72
CA LEU A 42 -8.55 2.77 -8.98
C LEU A 42 -9.35 3.46 -10.09
N VAL A 43 -9.54 2.79 -11.23
CA VAL A 43 -10.30 3.33 -12.37
C VAL A 43 -11.73 3.63 -11.97
N ARG A 44 -12.39 2.71 -11.24
CA ARG A 44 -13.75 2.92 -10.73
C ARG A 44 -13.82 4.13 -9.79
N ASN A 45 -12.82 4.32 -8.93
CA ASN A 45 -12.77 5.44 -8.00
C ASN A 45 -12.53 6.78 -8.72
N CYS A 46 -11.65 6.80 -9.73
CA CYS A 46 -11.39 7.99 -10.54
C CYS A 46 -12.59 8.41 -11.38
N LYS A 47 -13.44 7.47 -11.83
CA LYS A 47 -14.67 7.80 -12.56
C LYS A 47 -15.78 8.36 -11.66
N SER A 48 -15.80 8.01 -10.37
CA SER A 48 -16.88 8.38 -9.47
C SER A 48 -16.69 9.74 -8.79
N TYR A 49 -15.45 10.20 -8.63
CA TYR A 49 -15.12 11.46 -7.93
C TYR A 49 -13.97 12.15 -8.64
N ALA A 50 -14.02 13.46 -8.82
CA ALA A 50 -12.92 14.22 -9.44
C ALA A 50 -11.74 14.43 -8.47
N ALA A 51 -12.00 14.86 -7.23
CA ALA A 51 -10.98 15.20 -6.23
C ALA A 51 -10.04 14.02 -5.88
N TRP A 52 -8.77 14.31 -5.61
CA TRP A 52 -7.76 13.30 -5.28
C TRP A 52 -7.80 12.92 -3.79
N THR A 53 -8.49 11.82 -3.47
CA THR A 53 -8.67 11.37 -2.08
C THR A 53 -7.54 10.43 -1.63
N GLN A 54 -7.33 10.30 -0.31
CA GLN A 54 -6.39 9.33 0.27
C GLN A 54 -6.65 7.89 -0.21
N GLN A 55 -7.91 7.54 -0.48
CA GLN A 55 -8.27 6.25 -1.07
C GLN A 55 -7.70 6.06 -2.48
N LYS A 56 -7.70 7.11 -3.33
CA LYS A 56 -7.06 7.04 -4.66
C LYS A 56 -5.55 6.87 -4.54
N VAL A 57 -4.93 7.60 -3.60
CA VAL A 57 -3.50 7.45 -3.30
C VAL A 57 -3.20 6.00 -2.87
N ALA A 58 -3.99 5.42 -1.96
CA ALA A 58 -3.80 4.04 -1.50
C ALA A 58 -3.91 3.03 -2.64
N HIS A 59 -4.91 3.18 -3.52
CA HIS A 59 -5.04 2.31 -4.70
C HIS A 59 -3.91 2.51 -5.71
N ALA A 60 -3.43 3.74 -5.93
CA ALA A 60 -2.29 4.00 -6.80
C ALA A 60 -1.01 3.35 -6.26
N ILE A 61 -0.74 3.46 -4.97
CA ILE A 61 0.39 2.78 -4.31
C ILE A 61 0.23 1.26 -4.45
N LEU A 62 -0.97 0.70 -4.24
CA LEU A 62 -1.23 -0.73 -4.41
C LEU A 62 -1.04 -1.23 -5.83
N VAL A 63 -1.40 -0.43 -6.85
CA VAL A 63 -1.12 -0.75 -8.25
C VAL A 63 0.38 -0.82 -8.49
N LEU A 64 1.14 0.18 -8.04
CA LEU A 64 2.60 0.20 -8.20
C LEU A 64 3.25 -0.97 -7.45
N LEU A 65 2.82 -1.23 -6.22
CA LEU A 65 3.33 -2.31 -5.37
C LEU A 65 3.09 -3.67 -6.00
N ALA A 66 1.85 -3.93 -6.42
CA ALA A 66 1.49 -5.20 -7.01
C ALA A 66 2.20 -5.43 -8.35
N LEU A 67 2.40 -4.36 -9.14
CA LEU A 67 3.15 -4.43 -10.39
C LEU A 67 4.63 -4.75 -10.14
N THR A 68 5.31 -3.97 -9.31
CA THR A 68 6.75 -4.14 -9.08
C THR A 68 7.04 -5.49 -8.44
N ARG A 69 6.21 -5.93 -7.47
CA ARG A 69 6.34 -7.26 -6.88
C ARG A 69 6.03 -8.38 -7.87
N ALA A 70 4.99 -8.26 -8.71
CA ALA A 70 4.71 -9.25 -9.75
C ALA A 70 5.91 -9.41 -10.71
N VAL A 71 6.46 -8.29 -11.19
CA VAL A 71 7.60 -8.28 -12.11
C VAL A 71 8.80 -8.97 -11.47
N PHE A 72 9.16 -8.61 -10.23
CA PHE A 72 10.28 -9.22 -9.53
C PHE A 72 10.09 -10.74 -9.34
N LEU A 73 8.95 -11.17 -8.81
CA LEU A 73 8.71 -12.59 -8.52
C LEU A 73 8.62 -13.45 -9.79
N LEU A 74 8.06 -12.90 -10.87
CA LEU A 74 8.04 -13.59 -12.16
C LEU A 74 9.43 -13.64 -12.80
N ALA A 75 10.24 -12.60 -12.66
CA ALA A 75 11.62 -12.61 -13.13
C ALA A 75 12.46 -13.67 -12.40
N VAL A 76 12.32 -13.78 -11.06
CA VAL A 76 12.99 -14.83 -10.28
C VAL A 76 12.42 -16.22 -10.59
N GLY A 77 11.09 -16.37 -10.64
CA GLY A 77 10.45 -17.68 -10.80
C GLY A 77 10.50 -18.26 -12.22
N VAL A 78 10.31 -17.43 -13.24
CA VAL A 78 10.25 -17.88 -14.66
C VAL A 78 11.61 -17.78 -15.31
N ASN A 79 12.28 -16.62 -15.19
CA ASN A 79 13.55 -16.36 -15.88
C ASN A 79 14.78 -16.79 -15.07
N ASP A 80 14.59 -17.30 -13.85
CA ASP A 80 15.68 -17.69 -12.95
C ASP A 80 16.69 -16.56 -12.69
N TRP A 81 16.18 -15.33 -12.53
CA TRP A 81 17.01 -14.14 -12.41
C TRP A 81 18.02 -14.26 -11.26
N CYS A 82 19.31 -14.12 -11.59
CA CYS A 82 20.45 -14.26 -10.68
C CYS A 82 20.57 -15.63 -9.97
N HIS A 83 19.85 -16.66 -10.42
CA HIS A 83 19.82 -18.02 -9.85
C HIS A 83 19.49 -18.12 -8.34
N VAL A 84 18.90 -17.06 -7.78
CA VAL A 84 18.62 -16.92 -6.33
C VAL A 84 17.65 -17.98 -5.83
N ALA A 85 16.74 -18.49 -6.69
CA ALA A 85 15.76 -19.48 -6.28
C ALA A 85 16.40 -20.82 -5.87
N GLY A 86 17.57 -21.16 -6.42
CA GLY A 86 18.30 -22.38 -6.08
C GLY A 86 19.25 -22.22 -4.89
N THR A 87 19.91 -21.08 -4.78
CA THR A 87 21.02 -20.86 -3.84
C THR A 87 20.65 -19.99 -2.64
N GLY A 88 19.56 -19.22 -2.72
CA GLY A 88 19.15 -18.21 -1.74
C GLY A 88 20.13 -17.04 -1.58
N VAL A 89 21.10 -16.91 -2.49
CA VAL A 89 22.07 -15.81 -2.63
C VAL A 89 22.28 -15.51 -4.12
N LEU A 90 22.77 -14.32 -4.45
CA LEU A 90 23.04 -13.97 -5.85
C LEU A 90 24.12 -14.89 -6.43
N SER A 91 23.98 -15.28 -7.70
CA SER A 91 25.05 -15.99 -8.41
C SER A 91 26.32 -15.12 -8.53
N PRO A 92 27.53 -15.72 -8.57
CA PRO A 92 28.77 -14.95 -8.69
C PRO A 92 28.82 -14.05 -9.94
N ALA A 93 28.17 -14.47 -11.03
CA ALA A 93 28.08 -13.68 -12.26
C ALA A 93 27.21 -12.42 -12.08
N CYS A 94 26.07 -12.55 -11.40
CA CYS A 94 25.19 -11.43 -11.08
C CYS A 94 25.83 -10.51 -10.02
N GLU A 95 26.54 -11.07 -9.04
CA GLU A 95 27.25 -10.28 -8.02
C GLU A 95 28.40 -9.46 -8.61
N ALA A 96 29.17 -10.03 -9.55
CA ALA A 96 30.24 -9.33 -10.25
C ALA A 96 29.71 -8.20 -11.17
N ASN A 97 28.48 -8.32 -11.67
CA ASN A 97 27.83 -7.30 -12.47
C ASN A 97 27.14 -6.26 -11.58
N GLY A 98 27.88 -5.21 -11.22
CA GLY A 98 27.39 -4.17 -10.31
C GLY A 98 26.02 -3.59 -10.69
N ILE A 99 25.73 -3.41 -11.98
CA ILE A 99 24.43 -2.87 -12.44
C ILE A 99 23.30 -3.87 -12.21
N GLU A 100 23.50 -5.13 -12.61
CA GLU A 100 22.49 -6.18 -12.46
C GLU A 100 22.21 -6.48 -10.98
N ARG A 101 23.26 -6.53 -10.15
CA ARG A 101 23.15 -6.61 -8.69
C ARG A 101 22.27 -5.49 -8.13
N GLN A 102 22.50 -4.24 -8.55
CA GLN A 102 21.70 -3.10 -8.07
C GLN A 102 20.25 -3.16 -8.53
N LEU A 103 20.02 -3.53 -9.79
CA LEU A 103 18.67 -3.71 -10.30
C LEU A 103 17.91 -4.81 -9.55
N PHE A 104 18.60 -5.89 -9.20
CA PHE A 104 18.02 -6.99 -8.43
C PHE A 104 17.58 -6.52 -7.03
N TYR A 105 18.47 -5.90 -6.25
CA TYR A 105 18.12 -5.40 -4.91
C TYR A 105 17.07 -4.30 -4.96
N ALA A 106 17.17 -3.35 -5.89
CA ALA A 106 16.16 -2.31 -6.06
C ALA A 106 14.78 -2.90 -6.41
N ALA A 107 14.72 -3.92 -7.26
CA ALA A 107 13.48 -4.59 -7.63
C ALA A 107 12.86 -5.39 -6.47
N ASP A 108 13.68 -6.01 -5.61
CA ASP A 108 13.20 -6.71 -4.41
C ASP A 108 12.74 -5.75 -3.29
N GLU A 109 13.46 -4.65 -3.10
CA GLU A 109 13.26 -3.74 -1.98
C GLU A 109 12.24 -2.63 -2.27
N LEU A 110 12.06 -2.22 -3.53
CA LEU A 110 11.09 -1.18 -3.90
C LEU A 110 9.65 -1.51 -3.46
N PRO A 111 9.12 -2.74 -3.64
CA PRO A 111 7.80 -3.08 -3.11
C PRO A 111 7.73 -2.98 -1.57
N ASN A 112 8.84 -3.21 -0.84
CA ASN A 112 8.89 -3.01 0.62
C ASN A 112 8.71 -1.52 0.97
N LEU A 113 9.34 -0.64 0.20
CA LEU A 113 9.22 0.80 0.37
C LEU A 113 7.79 1.30 0.05
N LEU A 114 7.14 0.68 -0.95
CA LEU A 114 5.74 0.94 -1.27
C LEU A 114 4.79 0.43 -0.17
N PHE A 115 5.07 -0.72 0.44
CA PHE A 115 4.36 -1.19 1.63
C PHE A 115 4.44 -0.19 2.78
N PHE A 116 5.64 0.30 3.08
CA PHE A 116 5.85 1.35 4.08
C PHE A 116 4.99 2.59 3.79
N SER A 117 4.95 3.02 2.53
CA SER A 117 4.15 4.18 2.09
C SER A 117 2.65 3.96 2.31
N LEU A 118 2.15 2.77 1.96
CA LEU A 118 0.76 2.40 2.18
C LEU A 118 0.38 2.39 3.67
N TYR A 119 1.29 1.92 4.52
CA TYR A 119 1.04 1.82 5.96
C TYR A 119 1.10 3.18 6.65
N LEU A 120 2.04 4.03 6.24
CA LEU A 120 2.11 5.40 6.69
C LEU A 120 0.84 6.18 6.28
N LEU A 121 0.38 6.02 5.04
CA LEU A 121 -0.87 6.60 4.56
C LEU A 121 -2.07 6.12 5.39
N MET A 122 -2.11 4.83 5.72
CA MET A 122 -3.19 4.30 6.56
C MET A 122 -3.12 4.81 8.01
N GLY A 123 -1.91 4.98 8.56
CA GLY A 123 -1.71 5.63 9.86
C GLY A 123 -2.19 7.08 9.85
N LEU A 124 -1.89 7.81 8.77
CA LEU A 124 -2.39 9.17 8.55
C LEU A 124 -3.91 9.22 8.46
N PHE A 125 -4.53 8.28 7.75
CA PHE A 125 -5.98 8.15 7.70
C PHE A 125 -6.59 7.98 9.10
N TRP A 126 -5.99 7.13 9.95
CA TRP A 126 -6.46 6.99 11.34
C TRP A 126 -6.25 8.24 12.18
N ALA A 127 -5.11 8.91 12.01
CA ALA A 127 -4.84 10.16 12.68
C ALA A 127 -5.87 11.23 12.28
N GLU A 128 -6.19 11.34 10.99
CA GLU A 128 -7.19 12.26 10.46
C GLU A 128 -8.57 11.98 11.06
N VAL A 129 -9.00 10.71 11.09
CA VAL A 129 -10.27 10.32 11.72
C VAL A 129 -10.31 10.71 13.20
N TYR A 130 -9.22 10.51 13.93
CA TYR A 130 -9.13 10.88 15.34
C TYR A 130 -9.19 12.41 15.55
N TYR A 131 -8.34 13.17 14.87
CA TYR A 131 -8.27 14.63 15.04
C TYR A 131 -9.52 15.35 14.52
N ASN A 132 -10.21 14.79 13.53
CA ASN A 132 -11.52 15.28 13.11
C ASN A 132 -12.58 15.01 14.18
N ALA A 133 -12.53 13.85 14.86
CA ALA A 133 -13.51 13.52 15.90
C ALA A 133 -13.31 14.34 17.19
N THR A 134 -12.09 14.82 17.45
CA THR A 134 -11.76 15.65 18.61
C THR A 134 -11.73 17.15 18.32
N ASP A 135 -12.10 17.57 17.11
CA ASP A 135 -12.09 18.98 16.65
C ASP A 135 -10.70 19.65 16.76
N GLN A 136 -9.66 18.88 16.45
CA GLN A 136 -8.25 19.30 16.52
C GLN A 136 -7.56 19.20 15.15
N VAL A 137 -8.28 19.56 14.10
CA VAL A 137 -7.85 19.43 12.69
C VAL A 137 -6.64 20.32 12.36
N ASP A 138 -6.49 21.46 13.05
CA ASP A 138 -5.32 22.34 12.92
C ASP A 138 -4.03 21.60 13.34
N PHE A 139 -4.05 20.90 14.48
CA PHE A 139 -2.89 20.15 14.94
C PHE A 139 -2.53 19.03 13.95
N PHE A 140 -3.53 18.36 13.39
CA PHE A 140 -3.31 17.36 12.34
C PHE A 140 -2.62 17.98 11.11
N SER A 141 -3.13 19.11 10.64
CA SER A 141 -2.69 19.75 9.39
C SER A 141 -1.30 20.38 9.49
N TYR A 142 -0.98 21.02 10.63
CA TYR A 142 0.28 21.73 10.81
C TYR A 142 1.39 20.90 11.46
N VAL A 143 1.06 19.80 12.15
CA VAL A 143 2.06 19.00 12.89
C VAL A 143 2.11 17.56 12.39
N VAL A 144 1.01 16.82 12.50
CA VAL A 144 1.00 15.36 12.27
C VAL A 144 1.24 15.01 10.80
N LYS A 145 0.51 15.65 9.88
CA LYS A 145 0.63 15.41 8.44
C LYS A 145 2.02 15.80 7.91
N PRO A 146 2.58 17.00 8.20
CA PRO A 146 3.94 17.35 7.81
C PRO A 146 5.02 16.43 8.40
N THR A 147 4.84 15.98 9.64
CA THR A 147 5.77 15.04 10.30
C THR A 147 5.79 13.69 9.57
N ALA A 148 4.61 13.16 9.24
CA ALA A 148 4.51 11.93 8.47
C ALA A 148 5.09 12.08 7.06
N MET A 149 4.84 13.20 6.37
CA MET A 149 5.44 13.47 5.06
C MET A 149 6.96 13.56 5.14
N THR A 150 7.51 14.20 6.17
CA THR A 150 8.95 14.26 6.42
C THR A 150 9.52 12.86 6.65
N LEU A 151 8.88 12.05 7.51
CA LEU A 151 9.27 10.65 7.74
C LEU A 151 9.26 9.84 6.43
N HIS A 152 8.26 10.06 5.58
CA HIS A 152 8.12 9.39 4.29
C HIS A 152 9.29 9.68 3.37
N VAL A 153 9.59 10.97 3.18
CA VAL A 153 10.68 11.44 2.33
C VAL A 153 12.02 10.95 2.88
N CYS A 154 12.26 11.06 4.19
CA CYS A 154 13.48 10.56 4.83
C CYS A 154 13.68 9.06 4.63
N ALA A 155 12.61 8.25 4.75
CA ALA A 155 12.71 6.81 4.50
C ALA A 155 13.14 6.51 3.05
N TYR A 156 12.58 7.21 2.06
CA TYR A 156 12.98 7.05 0.66
C TYR A 156 14.43 7.46 0.41
N ILE A 157 14.86 8.61 0.97
CA ILE A 157 16.25 9.08 0.84
C ILE A 157 17.21 8.05 1.45
N LEU A 158 16.92 7.56 2.66
CA LEU A 158 17.76 6.55 3.33
C LEU A 158 17.82 5.25 2.54
N GLN A 159 16.70 4.79 1.98
CA GLN A 159 16.66 3.58 1.15
C GLN A 159 17.50 3.74 -0.13
N ILE A 160 17.38 4.88 -0.83
CA ILE A 160 18.17 5.16 -2.02
C ILE A 160 19.66 5.26 -1.67
N ALA A 161 19.99 5.89 -0.53
CA ALA A 161 21.37 5.96 -0.05
C ALA A 161 21.93 4.56 0.24
N LEU A 162 21.15 3.65 0.83
CA LEU A 162 21.57 2.26 1.01
C LEU A 162 21.86 1.57 -0.32
N TRP A 163 21.01 1.72 -1.34
CA TRP A 163 21.27 1.16 -2.67
C TRP A 163 22.60 1.68 -3.24
N VAL A 164 22.84 3.00 -3.17
CA VAL A 164 24.09 3.59 -3.65
C VAL A 164 25.31 3.09 -2.86
N LEU A 165 25.21 2.94 -1.53
CA LEU A 165 26.29 2.43 -0.70
C LEU A 165 26.59 0.94 -0.98
N TYR A 166 25.56 0.13 -1.22
CA TYR A 166 25.70 -1.27 -1.61
C TYR A 166 26.10 -1.46 -3.08
N ALA A 167 26.09 -0.39 -3.89
CA ALA A 167 26.59 -0.42 -5.28
C ALA A 167 28.10 -0.54 -5.38
N ASP A 168 28.84 -0.32 -4.30
CA ASP A 168 30.30 -0.37 -4.28
C ASP A 168 30.83 -1.75 -4.79
N PRO A 169 31.57 -1.78 -5.92
CA PRO A 169 32.17 -3.01 -6.46
C PRO A 169 33.15 -3.69 -5.50
N TRP A 170 33.73 -2.93 -4.56
CA TRP A 170 34.71 -3.43 -3.59
C TRP A 170 34.06 -4.10 -2.39
N ARG A 171 32.73 -4.08 -2.32
CA ARG A 171 31.93 -4.69 -1.26
C ARG A 171 31.33 -6.00 -1.77
N SER A 172 31.91 -7.12 -1.33
CA SER A 172 31.29 -8.45 -1.41
C SER A 172 30.42 -8.65 -0.18
N GLU A 173 29.13 -8.86 -0.37
CA GLU A 173 28.21 -9.15 0.72
C GLU A 173 27.78 -10.61 0.58
N ASP A 174 28.31 -11.48 1.43
CA ASP A 174 28.00 -12.92 1.37
C ASP A 174 26.53 -13.23 1.76
N HIS A 175 25.75 -12.21 2.10
CA HIS A 175 24.42 -12.32 2.70
C HIS A 175 23.36 -11.64 1.82
N TYR A 176 22.27 -12.36 1.52
CA TYR A 176 21.13 -11.79 0.79
C TYR A 176 20.49 -10.61 1.54
N ILE A 177 20.33 -10.72 2.87
CA ILE A 177 19.80 -9.65 3.72
C ILE A 177 20.95 -9.07 4.54
N GLY A 178 21.45 -7.90 4.13
CA GLY A 178 22.47 -7.18 4.88
C GLY A 178 21.95 -6.64 6.22
N ARG A 179 22.80 -6.62 7.25
CA ARG A 179 22.45 -6.12 8.59
C ARG A 179 22.00 -4.65 8.59
N GLY A 180 22.61 -3.82 7.74
CA GLY A 180 22.26 -2.40 7.58
C GLY A 180 20.83 -2.24 7.05
N TYR A 181 20.50 -2.95 5.98
CA TYR A 181 19.14 -3.00 5.43
C TYR A 181 18.12 -3.53 6.46
N ALA A 182 18.45 -4.60 7.17
CA ALA A 182 17.57 -5.18 8.17
C ALA A 182 17.29 -4.20 9.33
N ALA A 183 18.32 -3.50 9.82
CA ALA A 183 18.17 -2.48 10.86
C ALA A 183 17.31 -1.31 10.38
N TYR A 184 17.55 -0.82 9.16
CA TYR A 184 16.76 0.25 8.55
C TYR A 184 15.27 -0.13 8.41
N THR A 185 14.99 -1.25 7.75
CA THR A 185 13.63 -1.74 7.49
C THR A 185 12.90 -1.93 8.82
N THR A 186 13.51 -2.63 9.78
CA THR A 186 12.90 -2.85 11.10
C THR A 186 12.56 -1.54 11.78
N THR A 187 13.48 -0.58 11.79
CA THR A 187 13.28 0.70 12.47
C THR A 187 12.10 1.46 11.86
N MET A 188 12.08 1.59 10.53
CA MET A 188 11.02 2.32 9.83
C MET A 188 9.65 1.65 9.99
N PHE A 189 9.57 0.34 9.80
CA PHE A 189 8.32 -0.39 9.99
C PHE A 189 7.86 -0.42 11.45
N SER A 190 8.78 -0.40 12.43
CA SER A 190 8.42 -0.32 13.86
C SER A 190 7.82 1.04 14.21
N ILE A 191 8.40 2.14 13.71
CA ILE A 191 7.86 3.50 13.90
C ILE A 191 6.44 3.60 13.33
N VAL A 192 6.24 3.15 12.09
CA VAL A 192 4.92 3.20 11.45
C VAL A 192 3.93 2.26 12.11
N THR A 193 4.36 1.07 12.53
CA THR A 193 3.48 0.13 13.26
C THR A 193 3.03 0.70 14.60
N LEU A 194 3.93 1.37 15.33
CA LEU A 194 3.57 2.05 16.58
C LEU A 194 2.59 3.20 16.33
N ALA A 195 2.87 4.07 15.35
CA ALA A 195 1.96 5.16 14.97
C ALA A 195 0.58 4.62 14.58
N PHE A 196 0.55 3.56 13.77
CA PHE A 196 -0.66 2.90 13.32
C PHE A 196 -1.48 2.31 14.47
N LEU A 197 -0.82 1.70 15.46
CA LEU A 197 -1.46 1.19 16.68
C LEU A 197 -2.01 2.32 17.56
N VAL A 198 -1.25 3.39 17.77
CA VAL A 198 -1.65 4.52 18.59
C VAL A 198 -2.85 5.23 17.96
N TYR A 199 -2.74 5.66 16.71
CA TYR A 199 -3.84 6.35 16.03
C TYR A 199 -5.02 5.43 15.76
N GLY A 200 -4.78 4.14 15.44
CA GLY A 200 -5.86 3.16 15.30
C GLY A 200 -6.66 2.96 16.59
N ARG A 201 -5.98 2.95 17.76
CA ARG A 201 -6.64 2.86 19.07
C ARG A 201 -7.40 4.14 19.41
N LEU A 202 -6.79 5.30 19.18
CA LEU A 202 -7.42 6.60 19.45
C LEU A 202 -8.67 6.79 18.58
N ALA A 203 -8.56 6.52 17.28
CA ALA A 203 -9.70 6.55 16.35
C ALA A 203 -10.79 5.55 16.76
N TYR A 204 -10.44 4.35 17.26
CA TYR A 204 -11.42 3.39 17.76
C TYR A 204 -12.22 3.92 18.96
N ILE A 205 -11.56 4.59 19.90
CA ILE A 205 -12.22 5.16 21.09
C ILE A 205 -13.18 6.26 20.68
N GLU A 206 -12.76 7.16 19.79
CA GLU A 206 -13.61 8.26 19.33
C GLU A 206 -14.76 7.79 18.44
N LEU A 207 -14.54 6.82 17.56
CA LEU A 207 -15.64 6.18 16.82
C LEU A 207 -16.64 5.46 17.77
N ARG A 208 -16.24 5.20 19.02
CA ARG A 208 -17.13 4.66 20.06
C ARG A 208 -17.89 5.76 20.83
N SER A 209 -17.53 7.03 20.74
CA SER A 209 -18.28 8.11 21.41
C SER A 209 -19.45 8.61 20.56
N VAL A 210 -19.39 8.49 19.23
CA VAL A 210 -20.43 9.01 18.32
C VAL A 210 -21.81 8.32 18.49
N PRO A 211 -22.90 9.07 18.74
CA PRO A 211 -24.26 8.53 18.83
C PRO A 211 -24.81 8.24 17.42
N VAL A 212 -24.54 7.03 16.91
CA VAL A 212 -25.07 6.50 15.63
C VAL A 212 -25.78 5.19 15.92
N ASP A 213 -26.69 4.77 15.03
CA ASP A 213 -27.33 3.45 15.07
C ASP A 213 -26.32 2.34 15.41
N LEU A 214 -26.58 1.67 16.54
CA LEU A 214 -25.67 0.70 17.16
C LEU A 214 -25.23 -0.42 16.18
N GLY A 215 -26.11 -0.81 15.25
CA GLY A 215 -25.84 -1.83 14.24
C GLY A 215 -24.88 -1.40 13.13
N VAL A 216 -24.98 -0.16 12.61
CA VAL A 216 -24.09 0.34 11.56
C VAL A 216 -22.70 0.65 12.13
N ARG A 217 -22.69 1.25 13.32
CA ARG A 217 -21.48 1.60 14.06
C ARG A 217 -20.63 0.39 14.42
N SER A 218 -21.23 -0.64 15.03
CA SER A 218 -20.51 -1.86 15.42
C SER A 218 -19.89 -2.61 14.23
N LYS A 219 -20.58 -2.64 13.07
CA LYS A 219 -20.07 -3.28 11.86
C LYS A 219 -18.85 -2.54 11.30
N LYS A 220 -18.91 -1.21 11.24
CA LYS A 220 -17.79 -0.38 10.76
C LYS A 220 -16.60 -0.47 11.69
N LEU A 221 -16.84 -0.37 13.00
CA LEU A 221 -15.80 -0.50 14.01
C LEU A 221 -15.12 -1.87 13.95
N LYS A 222 -15.88 -2.96 13.74
CA LYS A 222 -15.32 -4.32 13.55
C LYS A 222 -14.47 -4.43 12.28
N GLU A 223 -14.88 -3.77 11.19
CA GLU A 223 -14.12 -3.74 9.94
C GLU A 223 -12.77 -3.01 10.13
N VAL A 224 -12.79 -1.86 10.79
CA VAL A 224 -11.61 -1.08 11.18
C VAL A 224 -10.68 -1.91 12.07
N THR A 225 -11.17 -2.43 13.19
CA THR A 225 -10.34 -3.19 14.14
C THR A 225 -9.72 -4.42 13.50
N ARG A 226 -10.49 -5.15 12.67
CA ARG A 226 -9.95 -6.31 11.94
C ARG A 226 -8.81 -5.92 11.02
N MET A 227 -8.95 -4.81 10.29
CA MET A 227 -7.87 -4.33 9.42
C MET A 227 -6.64 -3.95 10.25
N THR A 228 -6.83 -3.18 11.33
CA THR A 228 -5.72 -2.74 12.18
C THR A 228 -4.97 -3.93 12.76
N VAL A 229 -5.66 -4.90 13.36
CA VAL A 229 -5.04 -6.10 13.95
C VAL A 229 -4.25 -6.88 12.91
N VAL A 230 -4.87 -7.19 11.76
CA VAL A 230 -4.22 -7.96 10.69
C VAL A 230 -2.97 -7.27 10.17
N CYS A 231 -3.07 -5.97 9.88
CA CYS A 231 -1.97 -5.15 9.39
C CYS A 231 -0.84 -5.09 10.42
N THR A 232 -1.13 -4.75 11.68
CA THR A 232 -0.12 -4.71 12.75
C THR A 232 0.57 -6.06 12.94
N THR A 233 -0.17 -7.17 12.99
CA THR A 233 0.43 -8.49 13.17
C THR A 233 1.37 -8.82 12.01
N CYS A 234 0.92 -8.54 10.79
CA CYS A 234 1.71 -8.76 9.60
C CYS A 234 3.01 -7.95 9.59
N PHE A 235 2.95 -6.65 9.92
CA PHE A 235 4.12 -5.77 9.84
C PHE A 235 5.12 -6.09 10.93
N THR A 236 4.62 -6.37 12.14
CA THR A 236 5.45 -6.82 13.26
C THR A 236 6.17 -8.12 12.90
N SER A 237 5.43 -9.11 12.39
CA SER A 237 6.01 -10.39 11.97
C SER A 237 7.04 -10.20 10.85
N ARG A 238 6.79 -9.31 9.88
CA ARG A 238 7.75 -8.99 8.82
C ARG A 238 9.04 -8.40 9.39
N SER A 239 8.94 -7.39 10.24
CA SER A 239 10.11 -6.74 10.86
C SER A 239 10.93 -7.75 11.66
N LEU A 240 10.28 -8.59 12.48
CA LEU A 240 10.97 -9.62 13.26
C LEU A 240 11.67 -10.65 12.36
N LEU A 241 11.02 -11.08 11.28
CA LEU A 241 11.58 -12.04 10.35
C LEU A 241 12.81 -11.47 9.62
N VAL A 242 12.79 -10.20 9.22
CA VAL A 242 13.94 -9.55 8.55
C VAL A 242 15.16 -9.47 9.48
N ILE A 243 14.98 -9.11 10.76
CA ILE A 243 16.10 -9.13 11.74
C ILE A 243 16.62 -10.55 11.94
N TYR A 244 15.71 -11.52 12.02
CA TYR A 244 16.05 -12.92 12.24
C TYR A 244 16.87 -13.48 11.07
N LEU A 245 16.48 -13.20 9.83
CA LEU A 245 17.18 -13.62 8.61
C LEU A 245 18.50 -12.87 8.37
N ALA A 246 18.72 -11.74 9.05
CA ALA A 246 19.98 -10.99 8.99
C ALA A 246 21.08 -11.57 9.89
N GLN A 247 20.78 -12.61 10.67
CA GLN A 247 21.76 -13.29 11.52
C GLN A 247 22.61 -14.25 10.70
N ASP A 248 23.92 -14.26 10.94
CA ASP A 248 24.90 -15.06 10.16
C ASP A 248 24.58 -16.57 10.14
N HIS A 249 23.93 -17.07 11.20
CA HIS A 249 23.58 -18.49 11.35
C HIS A 249 22.20 -18.86 10.76
N VAL A 250 21.39 -17.89 10.34
CA VAL A 250 20.04 -18.11 9.80
C VAL A 250 19.86 -17.34 8.49
N GLN A 251 20.78 -17.54 7.56
CA GLN A 251 20.72 -16.90 6.26
C GLN A 251 19.71 -17.59 5.36
N LEU A 252 19.19 -16.82 4.40
CA LEU A 252 18.19 -17.28 3.46
C LEU A 252 18.68 -18.49 2.64
N GLY A 253 19.97 -18.53 2.28
CA GLY A 253 20.58 -19.65 1.53
C GLY A 253 20.35 -21.03 2.13
N THR A 254 20.33 -21.16 3.45
CA THR A 254 20.21 -22.46 4.14
C THR A 254 18.75 -22.85 4.41
N HIS A 255 17.83 -21.89 4.44
CA HIS A 255 16.45 -22.10 4.88
C HIS A 255 15.38 -21.78 3.82
N LEU A 256 15.79 -21.34 2.63
CA LEU A 256 14.89 -21.04 1.53
C LEU A 256 14.22 -22.32 1.02
N SER A 257 12.92 -22.43 1.25
CA SER A 257 12.09 -23.50 0.72
C SER A 257 10.81 -22.94 0.12
N TRP A 258 10.24 -23.67 -0.84
CA TRP A 258 9.00 -23.30 -1.52
C TRP A 258 7.86 -22.99 -0.54
N GLY A 259 7.78 -23.73 0.56
CA GLY A 259 6.80 -23.53 1.62
C GLY A 259 7.00 -22.21 2.37
N VAL A 260 8.26 -21.85 2.69
CA VAL A 260 8.59 -20.58 3.33
C VAL A 260 8.30 -19.41 2.39
N ILE A 261 8.63 -19.53 1.10
CA ILE A 261 8.31 -18.52 0.07
C ILE A 261 6.80 -18.27 0.04
N LEU A 262 5.99 -19.32 -0.14
CA LEU A 262 4.54 -19.19 -0.20
C LEU A 262 3.98 -18.63 1.11
N LEU A 263 4.45 -19.09 2.26
CA LEU A 263 3.97 -18.63 3.57
C LEU A 263 4.27 -17.15 3.78
N PHE A 264 5.49 -16.72 3.45
CA PHE A 264 5.91 -15.33 3.55
C PHE A 264 5.03 -14.43 2.70
N TYR A 265 4.93 -14.70 1.41
CA TYR A 265 4.15 -13.83 0.52
C TYR A 265 2.65 -13.94 0.76
N ALA A 266 2.11 -15.11 1.10
CA ALA A 266 0.69 -15.26 1.38
C ALA A 266 0.27 -14.54 2.68
N LEU A 267 0.97 -14.80 3.80
CA LEU A 267 0.58 -14.27 5.10
C LEU A 267 1.10 -12.87 5.38
N LEU A 268 2.34 -12.58 4.97
CA LEU A 268 3.01 -11.33 5.32
C LEU A 268 2.93 -10.25 4.23
N GLU A 269 2.32 -10.55 3.08
CA GLU A 269 2.13 -9.55 2.03
C GLU A 269 0.74 -9.58 1.37
N LEU A 270 0.29 -10.70 0.81
CA LEU A 270 -0.99 -10.79 0.10
C LEU A 270 -2.20 -10.66 1.04
N LEU A 271 -2.11 -11.22 2.25
CA LEU A 271 -3.16 -11.12 3.26
C LEU A 271 -3.45 -9.67 3.70
N PRO A 272 -2.47 -8.84 4.13
CA PRO A 272 -2.74 -7.44 4.47
C PRO A 272 -3.21 -6.64 3.24
N ILE A 273 -2.66 -6.88 2.03
CA ILE A 273 -3.14 -6.27 0.79
C ILE A 273 -4.63 -6.55 0.58
N GLY A 274 -5.03 -7.82 0.69
CA GLY A 274 -6.42 -8.24 0.51
C GLY A 274 -7.37 -7.56 1.50
N VAL A 275 -6.94 -7.40 2.75
CA VAL A 275 -7.71 -6.69 3.77
C VAL A 275 -7.79 -5.19 3.49
N ILE A 276 -6.71 -4.55 3.05
CA ILE A 276 -6.69 -3.12 2.68
C ILE A 276 -7.60 -2.86 1.46
N LEU A 277 -7.51 -3.69 0.42
CA LEU A 277 -8.42 -3.62 -0.73
C LEU A 277 -9.88 -3.83 -0.30
N HIS A 278 -10.13 -4.76 0.62
CA HIS A 278 -11.47 -4.99 1.16
C HIS A 278 -12.00 -3.78 1.93
N PHE A 279 -11.15 -3.10 2.68
CA PHE A 279 -11.50 -1.91 3.44
C PHE A 279 -11.83 -0.74 2.52
N HIS A 280 -10.96 -0.45 1.54
CA HIS A 280 -11.14 0.67 0.62
C HIS A 280 -12.20 0.41 -0.47
N ARG A 281 -12.74 -0.80 -0.65
CA ARG A 281 -13.76 -1.05 -1.68
C ARG A 281 -15.09 -0.31 -1.47
N ARG A 282 -15.38 0.13 -0.23
CA ARG A 282 -16.66 0.73 0.17
C ARG A 282 -16.54 2.25 0.13
N PHE A 283 -17.14 2.87 -0.88
CA PHE A 283 -17.29 4.32 -0.96
C PHE A 283 -17.99 4.88 0.30
N PRO A 284 -17.63 6.08 0.77
CA PRO A 284 -18.63 6.95 1.37
C PRO A 284 -19.64 7.28 0.26
N ARG A 285 -20.87 6.75 0.36
CA ARG A 285 -21.94 7.16 -0.55
C ARG A 285 -22.29 8.61 -0.24
N PRO A 286 -22.48 9.49 -1.22
CA PRO A 286 -23.20 10.73 -0.97
C PRO A 286 -24.60 10.30 -0.51
N SER A 287 -25.00 10.70 0.70
CA SER A 287 -26.35 10.44 1.19
C SER A 287 -27.34 11.23 0.33
N THR A 288 -28.19 10.52 -0.41
CA THR A 288 -29.33 11.10 -1.14
C THR A 288 -30.49 11.50 -0.21
N THR A 289 -30.29 11.47 1.11
CA THR A 289 -31.35 11.75 2.08
C THR A 289 -30.85 12.63 3.23
N SER A 290 -31.58 13.73 3.38
CA SER A 290 -31.55 14.80 4.40
C SER A 290 -30.28 15.65 4.52
N VAL A 291 -30.55 16.95 4.44
CA VAL A 291 -29.65 18.13 4.60
C VAL A 291 -28.89 18.14 5.94
N GLU A 292 -29.18 17.21 6.85
CA GLU A 292 -28.54 17.07 8.15
C GLU A 292 -27.22 16.26 8.10
N ASN A 293 -27.09 15.32 7.15
CA ASN A 293 -25.83 14.59 6.90
C ASN A 293 -24.76 15.44 6.21
N LYS A 294 -25.11 16.68 5.82
CA LYS A 294 -24.17 17.63 5.23
C LYS A 294 -23.07 18.01 6.22
N VAL A 295 -23.24 17.81 7.52
CA VAL A 295 -22.17 18.05 8.51
C VAL A 295 -21.07 16.99 8.44
N LEU A 296 -21.36 15.73 8.10
CA LEU A 296 -20.33 14.67 8.17
C LEU A 296 -19.40 14.61 6.94
N TYR A 297 -19.78 15.23 5.83
CA TYR A 297 -19.02 15.18 4.56
C TYR A 297 -18.65 16.56 3.98
N ARG A 298 -18.78 17.65 4.76
CA ARG A 298 -18.49 19.04 4.35
C ARG A 298 -17.14 19.58 4.81
N PHE A 299 -16.19 18.70 5.14
CA PHE A 299 -14.92 19.14 5.76
C PHE A 299 -13.69 18.71 4.96
N LEU A 300 -13.74 18.91 3.65
CA LEU A 300 -12.53 19.23 2.90
C LEU A 300 -12.52 20.77 2.73
N PRO A 301 -11.40 21.46 2.94
CA PRO A 301 -11.32 22.87 2.57
C PRO A 301 -11.53 22.95 1.06
N ASP A 302 -12.51 23.72 0.62
CA ASP A 302 -12.45 24.32 -0.72
C ASP A 302 -11.33 25.35 -0.63
N ASP A 303 -10.16 25.02 -1.20
CA ASP A 303 -9.17 26.03 -1.57
C ASP A 303 -9.78 26.80 -2.74
N ASP A 304 -10.60 27.81 -2.44
CA ASP A 304 -10.79 29.03 -3.21
C ASP A 304 -11.65 29.99 -2.37
N ASP A 305 -11.34 31.29 -2.46
CA ASP A 305 -12.07 32.44 -1.90
C ASP A 305 -11.66 32.97 -0.51
N VAL A 306 -10.44 33.52 -0.43
CA VAL A 306 -10.19 34.76 0.34
C VAL A 306 -9.40 35.75 -0.52
N TYR A 307 -10.11 36.42 -1.44
CA TYR A 307 -9.98 37.85 -1.72
C TYR A 307 -11.28 38.29 -2.41
N GLY A 308 -12.09 39.07 -1.71
CA GLY A 308 -13.33 39.62 -2.27
C GLY A 308 -13.08 40.74 -3.28
N ILE A 309 -14.05 40.96 -4.17
CA ILE A 309 -14.83 42.20 -4.33
C ILE A 309 -15.52 42.22 -5.73
N GLU A 310 -16.77 42.67 -5.71
CA GLU A 310 -17.59 43.26 -6.78
C GLU A 310 -18.36 42.38 -7.79
N ASP A 311 -19.68 42.41 -7.59
CA ASP A 311 -20.76 42.70 -8.55
C ASP A 311 -20.83 42.01 -9.92
N GLY A 312 -21.97 41.32 -10.11
CA GLY A 312 -22.74 41.40 -11.35
C GLY A 312 -22.77 40.15 -12.21
N GLY A 313 -23.98 39.63 -12.47
CA GLY A 313 -24.27 38.92 -13.71
C GLY A 313 -24.86 37.52 -13.58
N ILE A 314 -26.17 37.45 -13.72
CA ILE A 314 -26.97 36.28 -14.08
C ILE A 314 -26.43 35.65 -15.37
N VAL A 315 -26.19 34.33 -15.41
CA VAL A 315 -26.46 33.49 -16.60
C VAL A 315 -26.76 32.05 -16.17
N ALA A 316 -28.02 31.63 -16.34
CA ALA A 316 -28.39 30.22 -16.41
C ALA A 316 -28.10 29.72 -17.83
N CYS A 317 -27.36 28.63 -17.98
CA CYS A 317 -27.13 28.01 -19.29
C CYS A 317 -28.28 27.06 -19.63
N GLU A 318 -29.15 27.52 -20.53
CA GLU A 318 -30.05 26.69 -21.35
C GLU A 318 -29.25 25.78 -22.31
N ALA A 319 -29.77 24.57 -22.53
CA ALA A 319 -29.38 23.70 -23.63
C ALA A 319 -30.33 23.92 -24.83
N PRO A 320 -29.86 23.76 -26.08
CA PRO A 320 -30.58 24.28 -27.26
C PRO A 320 -31.28 23.21 -28.12
N LEU A 321 -32.08 23.71 -29.09
CA LEU A 321 -32.77 23.07 -30.23
C LEU A 321 -34.15 22.43 -29.93
N LEU A 322 -35.23 22.60 -30.69
CA LEU A 322 -35.56 23.30 -31.96
C LEU A 322 -37.09 23.24 -32.18
N ALA A 323 -37.63 24.25 -32.88
CA ALA A 323 -38.79 24.24 -33.80
C ALA A 323 -40.19 23.88 -33.23
N ASP A 324 -41.32 24.44 -33.65
CA ASP A 324 -41.66 25.45 -34.66
C ASP A 324 -43.11 25.91 -34.41
N THR A 325 -43.46 27.08 -34.95
CA THR A 325 -44.77 27.54 -35.44
C THR A 325 -45.97 27.83 -34.49
N ASP A 326 -46.39 29.10 -34.64
CA ASP A 326 -47.74 29.61 -34.91
C ASP A 326 -48.74 29.91 -33.77
N ASP A 327 -48.86 31.23 -33.58
CA ASP A 327 -50.06 32.07 -33.75
C ASP A 327 -51.14 32.21 -32.67
N SER A 328 -51.32 33.50 -32.36
CA SER A 328 -52.58 34.26 -32.21
C SER A 328 -53.31 34.31 -30.85
N ASP A 329 -53.32 35.54 -30.31
CA ASP A 329 -54.46 36.33 -29.82
C ASP A 329 -55.50 35.72 -28.87
N ASP A 330 -55.57 36.25 -27.65
CA ASP A 330 -56.63 37.16 -27.14
C ASP A 330 -56.53 37.23 -25.60
N SER A 331 -56.28 38.40 -25.02
CA SER A 331 -57.30 39.31 -24.47
C SER A 331 -57.98 38.83 -23.18
N SER A 332 -57.68 39.57 -22.12
CA SER A 332 -58.48 39.92 -20.93
C SER A 332 -59.69 39.05 -20.49
N GLY A 333 -59.72 38.71 -19.20
CA GLY A 333 -60.97 38.35 -18.51
C GLY A 333 -60.79 38.06 -17.02
N ASN A 334 -61.24 39.01 -16.17
CA ASN A 334 -61.45 38.84 -14.74
C ASN A 334 -62.47 37.73 -14.43
N ILE A 335 -62.22 36.93 -13.38
CA ILE A 335 -62.93 36.81 -12.08
C ILE A 335 -62.39 35.58 -11.35
#